data_AF-A0A929L1Z6-F1
#
_entry.id   AF-A0A929L1Z6-F1
#
_cell.length_a   1.000
_cell.length_b   1.000
_cell.length_c   1.000
_cell.angle_alpha   90.00
_cell.angle_beta   90.00
_cell.angle_gamma   90.00
#
_symmetry.space_group_name_H-M   'P 1'
#
loop_
_entity.id
_entity.type
_entity.pdbx_description
1 polymer ?
#
loop_
_entity_poly.entity_id
_entity_poly.type
_entity_poly.pdbx_seq_one_letter_code
_entity_poly.pdbx_strand_id
1 'polypeptide(L)'
;MKSLQTIKLLLLCLAINGHVFAQNRAAPAVLSKYQTKSGRTFTLYNDHTFQIMRSTPKGHMEGTLCDTIAKGSWSVVNKSVLKLSETQESRKVKYKIDKDNKLSNDSVYFKIVLPESDTFFDQKFEFTFGFIGVDAPTNTRTTKFTISKKDVFKHSADNGYLATFSALDMSPMNAEYLGKCYQRVYFDIANDIKLDKNFNYYTITLTNFTGCFVERAAVDNDYVVLTADGLHWQDMDFKKVK
;
A
#
# COMPACT_ATOMS: atom_id res chain seq x y z
N MET A 1 -54.26 -1.31 37.81
CA MET A 1 -52.81 -1.43 38.11
C MET A 1 -52.14 -2.04 36.88
N LYS A 2 -51.86 -1.25 35.84
CA LYS A 2 -50.61 -0.53 35.53
C LYS A 2 -49.36 -1.45 35.44
N SER A 3 -48.90 -1.59 34.19
CA SER A 3 -47.50 -1.79 33.75
C SER A 3 -46.87 -3.18 33.89
N LEU A 4 -47.14 -4.06 32.92
CA LEU A 4 -46.34 -5.27 32.67
C LEU A 4 -46.31 -5.59 31.17
N GLN A 5 -45.90 -4.62 30.34
CA GLN A 5 -45.66 -4.86 28.91
C GLN A 5 -44.79 -3.75 28.28
N THR A 6 -43.63 -3.50 28.88
CA THR A 6 -42.55 -2.74 28.24
C THR A 6 -41.27 -3.13 28.96
N ILE A 7 -40.16 -3.31 28.25
CA ILE A 7 -38.88 -3.94 28.67
C ILE A 7 -38.75 -5.41 28.20
N LYS A 8 -38.88 -5.62 26.88
CA LYS A 8 -38.22 -6.71 26.15
C LYS A 8 -37.65 -6.22 24.81
N LEU A 9 -37.40 -4.92 24.70
CA LEU A 9 -36.89 -4.25 23.51
C LEU A 9 -35.79 -3.24 23.89
N LEU A 10 -34.80 -3.69 24.67
CA LEU A 10 -33.57 -2.93 24.93
C LEU A 10 -32.44 -3.88 25.38
N LEU A 11 -32.19 -4.94 24.62
CA LEU A 11 -31.05 -5.84 24.84
C LEU A 11 -30.47 -6.42 23.54
N LEU A 12 -30.75 -5.78 22.39
CA LEU A 12 -30.24 -6.20 21.08
C LEU A 12 -29.55 -5.08 20.28
N CYS A 13 -29.04 -4.04 20.94
CA CYS A 13 -28.31 -2.93 20.29
C CYS A 13 -26.91 -2.64 20.86
N LEU A 14 -26.26 -3.59 21.54
CA LEU A 14 -24.85 -3.46 21.95
C LEU A 14 -24.07 -4.74 21.67
N ALA A 15 -24.09 -5.17 20.41
CA ALA A 15 -23.17 -6.18 19.88
C ALA A 15 -22.72 -5.81 18.45
N ILE A 16 -22.54 -4.52 18.18
CA ILE A 16 -21.80 -4.02 17.02
C ILE A 16 -20.99 -2.81 17.48
N ASN A 17 -20.08 -3.05 18.42
CA ASN A 17 -18.88 -2.23 18.52
C ASN A 17 -17.73 -3.19 18.35
N GLY A 18 -17.21 -3.22 17.12
CA GLY A 18 -15.89 -3.73 16.84
C GLY A 18 -14.91 -2.96 17.71
N HIS A 19 -14.65 -3.48 18.91
CA HIS A 19 -13.38 -3.26 19.55
C HIS A 19 -12.35 -3.95 18.68
N VAL A 20 -11.82 -3.16 17.75
CA VAL A 20 -10.40 -3.23 17.40
C VAL A 20 -9.67 -3.18 18.73
N PHE A 21 -9.39 -4.36 19.29
CA PHE A 21 -8.29 -4.52 20.22
C PHE A 21 -7.05 -4.15 19.43
N ALA A 22 -6.72 -2.86 19.44
CA ALA A 22 -5.34 -2.44 19.33
C ALA A 22 -4.67 -3.07 20.56
N GLN A 23 -4.14 -4.29 20.40
CA GLN A 23 -3.20 -4.81 21.37
C GLN A 23 -2.10 -3.76 21.47
N ASN A 24 -2.01 -3.10 22.63
CA ASN A 24 -0.78 -2.47 23.07
C ASN A 24 0.28 -3.57 23.21
N ARG A 25 0.79 -4.09 22.09
CA ARG A 25 2.03 -4.85 22.11
C ARG A 25 3.12 -3.83 22.41
N ALA A 26 3.77 -3.99 23.55
CA ALA A 26 5.03 -3.29 23.81
C ALA A 26 5.93 -3.46 22.58
N ALA A 27 6.61 -2.38 22.17
CA ALA A 27 7.53 -2.44 21.05
C ALA A 27 8.54 -3.58 21.29
N PRO A 28 8.84 -4.41 20.28
CA PRO A 28 9.72 -5.55 20.47
C PRO A 28 11.10 -5.05 20.89
N ALA A 29 11.74 -5.79 21.81
CA ALA A 29 13.08 -5.46 22.26
C ALA A 29 14.06 -5.48 21.09
N VAL A 30 14.91 -4.45 21.01
CA VAL A 30 15.94 -4.34 19.97
C VAL A 30 16.99 -5.42 20.20
N LEU A 31 17.23 -6.24 19.18
CA LEU A 31 18.31 -7.24 19.15
C LEU A 31 19.64 -6.60 18.78
N SER A 32 19.65 -5.78 17.73
CA SER A 32 20.84 -5.08 17.25
C SER A 32 20.47 -3.89 16.38
N LYS A 33 21.29 -2.84 16.44
CA LYS A 33 21.14 -1.65 15.63
C LYS A 33 22.42 -1.40 14.85
N TYR A 34 22.28 -1.00 13.60
CA TYR A 34 23.38 -0.69 12.69
C TYR A 34 23.11 0.65 12.00
N GLN A 35 24.17 1.36 11.63
CA GLN A 35 24.06 2.68 11.03
C GLN A 35 25.09 2.90 9.90
N THR A 36 24.67 3.55 8.82
CA THR A 36 25.58 4.03 7.77
C THR A 36 26.24 5.35 8.18
N LYS A 37 27.33 5.74 7.51
CA LYS A 37 27.93 7.09 7.68
C LYS A 37 26.93 8.22 7.38
N SER A 38 26.03 8.00 6.42
CA SER A 38 24.98 8.95 6.06
C SER A 38 23.85 9.05 7.09
N GLY A 39 23.83 8.19 8.11
CA GLY A 39 22.88 8.24 9.23
C GLY A 39 21.68 7.31 9.10
N ARG A 40 21.56 6.51 8.03
CA ARG A 40 20.50 5.50 7.87
C ARG A 40 20.65 4.42 8.93
N THR A 41 19.55 3.92 9.47
CA THR A 41 19.58 2.89 10.51
C THR A 41 18.95 1.59 10.03
N PHE A 42 19.56 0.48 10.40
CA PHE A 42 19.02 -0.87 10.25
C PHE A 42 18.85 -1.44 11.66
N THR A 43 17.63 -1.76 12.06
CA THR A 43 17.33 -2.30 13.38
C THR A 43 16.75 -3.71 13.24
N LEU A 44 17.34 -4.67 13.94
CA LEU A 44 16.82 -6.02 14.13
C LEU A 44 16.18 -6.11 15.52
N TYR A 45 15.02 -6.75 15.60
CA TYR A 45 14.27 -6.97 16.83
C TYR A 45 14.25 -8.45 17.22
N ASN A 46 14.09 -8.73 18.51
CA ASN A 46 14.09 -10.09 19.08
C ASN A 46 12.91 -10.95 18.61
N ASP A 47 11.83 -10.33 18.12
CA ASP A 47 10.66 -11.02 17.56
C ASP A 47 10.83 -11.40 16.08
N HIS A 48 12.08 -11.37 15.58
CA HIS A 48 12.43 -11.64 14.19
C HIS A 48 11.86 -10.62 13.20
N THR A 49 11.54 -9.40 13.64
CA THR A 49 11.21 -8.28 12.76
C THR A 49 12.39 -7.34 12.56
N PHE A 50 12.33 -6.52 11.51
CA PHE A 50 13.32 -5.48 11.25
C PHE A 50 12.68 -4.18 10.77
N GLN A 51 13.45 -3.10 10.88
CA GLN A 51 13.12 -1.80 10.30
C GLN A 51 14.38 -1.13 9.76
N ILE A 52 14.25 -0.53 8.57
CA ILE A 52 15.29 0.29 7.93
C ILE A 52 14.75 1.70 7.82
N MET A 53 15.49 2.67 8.34
CA MET A 53 15.09 4.07 8.35
C MET A 53 16.08 4.96 7.59
N ARG A 54 15.54 6.00 6.95
CA ARG A 54 16.32 7.10 6.36
C ARG A 54 17.08 7.82 7.46
N SER A 55 18.15 8.50 7.06
CA SER A 55 18.77 9.51 7.92
C SER A 55 17.79 10.65 8.09
N THR A 56 17.40 10.98 9.31
CA THR A 56 16.61 12.19 9.59
C THR A 56 17.54 13.39 9.42
N PRO A 57 17.40 14.24 8.38
CA PRO A 57 18.21 15.43 8.28
C PRO A 57 17.82 16.36 9.42
N LYS A 58 18.80 16.84 10.22
CA LYS A 58 18.56 17.97 11.10
C LYS A 58 18.33 19.21 10.22
N GLY A 59 17.06 19.56 9.97
CA GLY A 59 16.68 20.90 9.52
C GLY A 59 16.41 21.14 8.04
N HIS A 60 15.78 20.21 7.30
CA HIS A 60 15.22 20.55 5.98
C HIS A 60 13.69 20.43 5.92
N MET A 61 13.10 21.43 5.26
CA MET A 61 11.69 21.78 5.12
C MET A 61 10.91 20.83 4.21
N GLU A 62 9.63 20.66 4.57
CA GLU A 62 8.44 20.50 3.71
C GLU A 62 8.59 19.71 2.41
N GLY A 63 8.74 18.41 2.60
CA GLY A 63 8.27 17.38 1.68
C GLY A 63 8.25 16.11 2.50
N THR A 64 7.09 15.47 2.64
CA THR A 64 6.85 14.33 3.54
C THR A 64 7.61 13.07 3.09
N LEU A 65 8.95 13.12 3.14
CA LEU A 65 9.81 11.98 2.90
C LEU A 65 9.66 11.02 4.06
N CYS A 66 9.48 9.75 3.74
CA CYS A 66 9.11 8.79 4.75
C CYS A 66 10.34 8.23 5.45
N ASP A 67 10.35 8.36 6.77
CA ASP A 67 11.48 7.93 7.59
C ASP A 67 11.74 6.43 7.48
N THR A 68 10.71 5.62 7.24
CA THR A 68 10.87 4.16 7.11
C THR A 68 11.05 3.76 5.64
N ILE A 69 12.24 3.29 5.30
CA ILE A 69 12.60 2.74 3.98
C ILE A 69 11.98 1.36 3.79
N ALA A 70 12.12 0.48 4.78
CA ALA A 70 11.64 -0.89 4.71
C ALA A 70 11.33 -1.44 6.10
N LYS A 71 10.42 -2.42 6.16
CA LYS A 71 10.09 -3.18 7.38
C LYS A 71 9.58 -4.56 7.02
N GLY A 72 9.82 -5.54 7.89
CA GLY A 72 9.40 -6.91 7.64
C GLY A 72 9.91 -7.87 8.70
N SER A 73 10.00 -9.14 8.34
CA SER A 73 10.62 -10.20 9.12
C SER A 73 11.99 -10.58 8.56
N TRP A 74 12.84 -11.13 9.40
CA TRP A 74 14.11 -11.70 8.99
C TRP A 74 14.26 -13.13 9.49
N SER A 75 15.02 -13.95 8.76
CA SER A 75 15.38 -15.30 9.16
C SER A 75 16.85 -15.57 8.87
N VAL A 76 17.44 -16.48 9.65
CA VAL A 76 18.84 -16.89 9.46
C VAL A 76 18.90 -17.93 8.34
N VAL A 77 19.66 -17.65 7.29
CA VAL A 77 19.98 -18.63 6.24
C VAL A 77 21.19 -19.45 6.67
N ASN A 78 22.22 -18.75 7.15
CA ASN A 78 23.42 -19.34 7.73
C ASN A 78 24.07 -18.33 8.70
N LYS A 79 25.22 -18.70 9.28
CA LYS A 79 25.93 -17.89 10.29
C LYS A 79 26.21 -16.44 9.89
N SER A 80 26.33 -16.16 8.60
CA SER A 80 26.70 -14.83 8.08
C SER A 80 25.64 -14.23 7.16
N VAL A 81 24.49 -14.87 6.98
CA VAL A 81 23.48 -14.43 6.02
C VAL A 81 22.09 -14.45 6.65
N LEU A 82 21.42 -13.30 6.60
CA LEU A 82 20.01 -13.16 6.91
C LEU A 82 19.22 -13.02 5.62
N LYS A 83 18.01 -13.57 5.61
CA LYS A 83 16.99 -13.33 4.58
C LYS A 83 15.94 -12.39 5.13
N LEU A 84 15.62 -11.35 4.38
CA LEU A 84 14.53 -10.43 4.65
C LEU A 84 13.27 -10.90 3.93
N SER A 85 12.13 -10.63 4.54
CA SER A 85 10.81 -10.89 3.97
C SER A 85 9.87 -9.78 4.39
N GLU A 86 9.06 -9.27 3.47
CA GLU A 86 8.08 -8.28 3.85
C GLU A 86 6.82 -8.94 4.39
N THR A 87 6.13 -8.24 5.28
CA THR A 87 4.77 -8.63 5.64
C THR A 87 3.84 -8.46 4.45
N GLN A 88 2.97 -9.43 4.14
CA GLN A 88 2.00 -9.32 3.04
C GLN A 88 1.10 -8.08 3.20
N GLU A 89 0.72 -7.74 4.43
CA GLU A 89 -0.03 -6.53 4.77
C GLU A 89 0.66 -5.22 4.36
N SER A 90 2.00 -5.22 4.25
CA SER A 90 2.77 -4.06 3.81
C SER A 90 2.82 -3.89 2.29
N ARG A 91 2.36 -4.88 1.52
CA ARG A 91 2.27 -4.84 0.05
C ARG A 91 0.89 -4.45 -0.47
N LYS A 92 -0.15 -4.82 0.27
CA LYS A 92 -1.52 -4.69 -0.22
C LYS A 92 -1.99 -3.25 -0.21
N VAL A 93 -2.44 -2.77 -1.37
CA VAL A 93 -3.20 -1.52 -1.45
C VAL A 93 -4.58 -1.76 -0.85
N LYS A 94 -4.93 -0.98 0.17
CA LYS A 94 -6.23 -1.03 0.82
C LYS A 94 -7.14 -0.04 0.12
N TYR A 95 -8.23 -0.54 -0.42
CA TYR A 95 -9.18 0.26 -1.17
C TYR A 95 -10.62 0.05 -0.74
N LYS A 96 -11.46 1.03 -1.04
CA LYS A 96 -12.92 0.97 -0.91
C LYS A 96 -13.55 1.41 -2.23
N ILE A 97 -14.64 0.76 -2.62
CA ILE A 97 -15.40 1.11 -3.82
C ILE A 97 -16.81 1.52 -3.42
N ASP A 98 -17.20 2.72 -3.81
CA ASP A 98 -18.58 3.23 -3.70
C ASP A 98 -19.16 3.37 -5.11
N LYS A 99 -20.45 3.01 -5.27
CA LYS A 99 -21.15 3.04 -6.56
C LYS A 99 -22.39 3.92 -6.48
N ASP A 100 -22.67 4.64 -7.56
CA ASP A 100 -23.72 5.64 -7.65
C ASP A 100 -24.26 5.75 -9.09
N ASN A 101 -25.40 6.42 -9.25
CA ASN A 101 -26.02 6.75 -10.52
C ASN A 101 -26.11 8.25 -10.70
N LYS A 102 -25.27 8.79 -11.60
CA LYS A 102 -25.26 10.23 -11.91
C LYS A 102 -24.58 10.50 -13.24
N LEU A 103 -24.72 11.73 -13.74
CA LEU A 103 -24.23 12.13 -15.07
C LEU A 103 -24.91 11.32 -16.18
N SER A 104 -24.26 11.20 -17.34
CA SER A 104 -24.86 10.54 -18.50
C SER A 104 -24.92 9.02 -18.35
N ASN A 105 -26.06 8.44 -18.71
CA ASN A 105 -26.29 7.00 -18.60
C ASN A 105 -25.62 6.17 -19.71
N ASP A 106 -25.05 6.80 -20.74
CA ASP A 106 -24.33 6.12 -21.83
C ASP A 106 -22.87 5.78 -21.49
N SER A 107 -22.38 6.30 -20.36
CA SER A 107 -20.98 6.26 -19.95
C SER A 107 -20.82 5.65 -18.55
N VAL A 108 -19.65 5.11 -18.27
CA VAL A 108 -19.18 4.73 -16.94
C VAL A 108 -18.09 5.71 -16.53
N TYR A 109 -18.23 6.28 -15.34
CA TYR A 109 -17.32 7.23 -14.75
C TYR A 109 -16.56 6.58 -13.61
N PHE A 110 -15.26 6.83 -13.57
CA PHE A 110 -14.40 6.38 -12.50
C PHE A 110 -13.73 7.59 -11.85
N LYS A 111 -13.74 7.61 -10.51
CA LYS A 111 -13.03 8.59 -9.69
C LYS A 111 -12.13 7.85 -8.71
N ILE A 112 -10.85 8.16 -8.74
CA ILE A 112 -9.84 7.69 -7.80
C ILE A 112 -9.70 8.76 -6.71
N VAL A 113 -9.78 8.35 -5.45
CA VAL A 113 -9.56 9.21 -4.28
C VAL A 113 -8.29 8.76 -3.59
N LEU A 114 -7.29 9.62 -3.57
CA LEU A 114 -6.02 9.41 -2.89
C LEU A 114 -6.08 9.99 -1.47
N PRO A 115 -5.30 9.46 -0.50
CA PRO A 115 -5.43 9.82 0.92
C PRO A 115 -4.79 11.17 1.28
N GLU A 116 -3.91 11.72 0.43
CA GLU A 116 -3.21 13.00 0.68
C GLU A 116 -3.41 13.93 -0.54
N SER A 117 -3.50 15.24 -0.30
CA SER A 117 -3.81 16.23 -1.34
C SER A 117 -2.62 16.52 -2.27
N ASP A 118 -2.78 16.03 -3.50
CA ASP A 118 -2.38 16.55 -4.80
C ASP A 118 -0.91 16.76 -5.18
N THR A 119 0.02 17.38 -4.41
CA THR A 119 1.34 17.68 -5.02
C THR A 119 2.27 16.48 -5.18
N PHE A 120 2.28 15.53 -4.23
CA PHE A 120 3.10 14.31 -4.36
C PHE A 120 2.59 13.39 -5.48
N PHE A 121 1.29 13.39 -5.72
CA PHE A 121 0.62 12.46 -6.62
C PHE A 121 0.35 13.04 -8.01
N ASP A 122 0.49 14.35 -8.20
CA ASP A 122 0.20 15.01 -9.47
C ASP A 122 1.05 14.42 -10.60
N GLN A 123 0.37 13.82 -11.58
CA GLN A 123 0.94 13.12 -12.74
C GLN A 123 1.99 12.04 -12.43
N LYS A 124 2.16 11.66 -11.15
CA LYS A 124 3.13 10.66 -10.73
C LYS A 124 2.71 9.25 -11.15
N PHE A 125 1.41 9.00 -11.26
CA PHE A 125 0.89 7.68 -11.54
C PHE A 125 0.15 7.61 -12.88
N GLU A 126 0.38 6.52 -13.59
CA GLU A 126 -0.53 6.03 -14.62
C GLU A 126 -1.41 4.94 -14.03
N PHE A 127 -2.72 5.12 -14.14
CA PHE A 127 -3.74 4.19 -13.67
C PHE A 127 -4.22 3.35 -14.85
N THR A 128 -4.22 2.03 -14.67
CA THR A 128 -4.60 1.06 -15.70
C THR A 128 -5.86 0.32 -15.27
N PHE A 129 -6.88 0.32 -16.12
CA PHE A 129 -8.12 -0.42 -15.94
C PHE A 129 -8.28 -1.48 -17.03
N GLY A 130 -8.26 -2.74 -16.64
CA GLY A 130 -8.60 -3.86 -17.53
C GLY A 130 -10.06 -4.24 -17.36
N PHE A 131 -10.78 -4.46 -18.45
CA PHE A 131 -12.16 -4.93 -18.42
C PHE A 131 -12.22 -6.31 -19.08
N ILE A 132 -12.83 -7.30 -18.42
CA ILE A 132 -12.89 -8.64 -18.99
C ILE A 132 -13.60 -8.61 -20.35
N GLY A 133 -12.93 -9.18 -21.36
CA GLY A 133 -13.40 -9.22 -22.74
C GLY A 133 -13.10 -7.96 -23.55
N VAL A 134 -12.45 -6.94 -22.99
CA VAL A 134 -11.96 -5.78 -23.76
C VAL A 134 -10.48 -5.99 -24.07
N ASP A 135 -10.12 -5.94 -25.35
CA ASP A 135 -8.78 -6.29 -25.84
C ASP A 135 -7.67 -5.36 -25.31
N ALA A 136 -8.01 -4.10 -25.02
CA ALA A 136 -7.06 -3.10 -24.56
C ALA A 136 -7.49 -2.50 -23.21
N PRO A 137 -6.59 -2.40 -22.22
CA PRO A 137 -6.88 -1.68 -21.00
C PRO A 137 -6.99 -0.18 -21.27
N THR A 138 -7.70 0.52 -20.39
CA THR A 138 -7.73 1.99 -20.38
C THR A 138 -6.67 2.51 -19.43
N ASN A 139 -5.76 3.35 -19.94
CA ASN A 139 -4.75 4.03 -19.15
C ASN A 139 -5.13 5.50 -18.96
N THR A 140 -4.90 6.04 -17.79
CA THR A 140 -5.08 7.47 -17.51
C THR A 140 -4.09 7.98 -16.48
N ARG A 141 -3.67 9.24 -16.61
CA ARG A 141 -2.88 9.93 -15.57
C ARG A 141 -3.72 10.84 -14.69
N THR A 142 -5.03 10.90 -14.94
CA THR A 142 -5.97 11.68 -14.14
C THR A 142 -6.70 10.79 -13.14
N THR A 143 -7.03 11.34 -11.98
CA THR A 143 -7.86 10.66 -10.97
C THR A 143 -9.34 10.56 -11.38
N LYS A 144 -9.72 11.07 -12.55
CA LYS A 144 -11.08 11.01 -13.08
C LYS A 144 -11.04 10.68 -14.57
N PHE A 145 -11.76 9.66 -14.98
CA PHE A 145 -11.90 9.31 -16.40
C PHE A 145 -13.26 8.70 -16.69
N THR A 146 -13.59 8.63 -17.98
CA THR A 146 -14.90 8.20 -18.49
C THR A 146 -14.69 7.23 -19.64
N ILE A 147 -15.49 6.18 -19.69
CA ILE A 147 -15.51 5.17 -20.77
C ILE A 147 -16.96 4.95 -21.19
N SER A 148 -17.24 4.65 -22.46
CA SER A 148 -18.60 4.28 -22.86
C SER A 148 -19.05 2.97 -22.20
N LYS A 149 -20.31 2.90 -21.75
CA LYS A 149 -20.90 1.66 -21.22
C LYS A 149 -20.81 0.50 -22.21
N LYS A 150 -20.92 0.78 -23.51
CA LYS A 150 -20.83 -0.25 -24.55
C LYS A 150 -19.48 -0.95 -24.56
N ASP A 151 -18.40 -0.21 -24.26
CA ASP A 151 -17.04 -0.72 -24.28
C ASP A 151 -16.76 -1.50 -22.99
N VAL A 152 -17.22 -0.99 -21.84
CA VAL A 152 -17.10 -1.67 -20.54
C VAL A 152 -17.88 -2.99 -20.50
N PHE A 153 -19.05 -3.05 -21.13
CA PHE A 153 -19.98 -4.17 -21.02
C PHE A 153 -20.09 -5.04 -22.30
N LYS A 154 -19.09 -4.93 -23.19
CA LYS A 154 -19.09 -5.54 -24.54
C LYS A 154 -19.23 -7.07 -24.55
N HIS A 155 -18.67 -7.78 -23.58
CA HIS A 155 -18.62 -9.26 -23.54
C HIS A 155 -19.30 -9.84 -22.28
N SER A 156 -20.60 -9.63 -22.18
CA SER A 156 -21.40 -9.87 -20.97
C SER A 156 -21.78 -11.31 -20.63
N ALA A 157 -21.26 -12.31 -21.34
CA ALA A 157 -21.95 -13.59 -21.39
C ALA A 157 -21.89 -14.39 -20.07
N ASP A 158 -20.75 -14.53 -19.39
CA ASP A 158 -20.63 -15.69 -18.49
C ASP A 158 -20.12 -15.48 -17.06
N ASN A 159 -19.59 -14.31 -16.63
CA ASN A 159 -18.99 -14.19 -15.28
C ASN A 159 -19.21 -12.85 -14.55
N GLY A 160 -20.21 -12.06 -14.96
CA GLY A 160 -20.36 -10.69 -14.47
C GLY A 160 -19.27 -9.75 -15.02
N TYR A 161 -19.42 -8.46 -14.77
CA TYR A 161 -18.49 -7.46 -15.30
C TYR A 161 -17.37 -7.24 -14.32
N LEU A 162 -16.26 -7.94 -14.51
CA LEU A 162 -15.08 -7.75 -13.67
C LEU A 162 -14.13 -6.76 -14.34
N ALA A 163 -13.52 -5.92 -13.50
CA ALA A 163 -12.41 -5.08 -13.90
C ALA A 163 -11.21 -5.30 -12.98
N THR A 164 -10.03 -5.16 -13.56
CA THR A 164 -8.76 -5.03 -12.84
C THR A 164 -8.39 -3.56 -12.76
N PHE A 165 -7.69 -3.19 -11.71
CA PHE A 165 -7.18 -1.85 -11.48
C PHE A 165 -5.77 -1.93 -10.89
N SER A 166 -4.85 -1.23 -11.53
CA SER A 166 -3.47 -1.09 -11.08
C SER A 166 -2.94 0.34 -11.29
N ALA A 167 -1.81 0.63 -10.65
CA ALA A 167 -1.10 1.89 -10.81
C ALA A 167 0.38 1.64 -11.10
N LEU A 168 0.94 2.46 -11.99
CA LEU A 168 2.35 2.50 -12.33
C LEU A 168 2.93 3.85 -11.90
N ASP A 169 3.96 3.85 -11.05
CA ASP A 169 4.74 5.04 -10.70
C ASP A 169 5.62 5.44 -11.91
N MET A 170 5.28 6.57 -12.52
CA MET A 170 5.95 7.13 -13.70
C MET A 170 7.19 7.95 -13.32
N SER A 171 7.38 8.27 -12.04
CA SER A 171 8.51 9.05 -11.54
C SER A 171 8.99 8.53 -10.18
N PRO A 172 9.58 7.32 -10.15
CA PRO A 172 10.15 6.78 -8.91
C PRO A 172 11.28 7.70 -8.42
N MET A 173 11.06 8.35 -7.27
CA MET A 173 11.91 9.44 -6.76
C MET A 173 13.31 9.04 -6.28
N ASN A 174 13.74 7.78 -6.40
CA ASN A 174 15.07 7.37 -5.94
C ASN A 174 15.85 6.53 -6.97
N ALA A 175 16.19 7.15 -8.11
CA ALA A 175 17.23 6.67 -9.01
C ALA A 175 18.66 7.03 -8.55
N GLU A 176 18.87 7.56 -7.35
CA GLU A 176 20.19 8.00 -6.86
C GLU A 176 21.09 6.88 -6.29
N TYR A 177 20.66 5.62 -6.27
CA TYR A 177 21.45 4.53 -5.67
C TYR A 177 21.95 3.54 -6.72
N LEU A 178 23.20 3.77 -7.18
CA LEU A 178 24.12 2.78 -7.77
C LEU A 178 23.51 1.79 -8.80
N GLY A 179 22.49 2.23 -9.55
CA GLY A 179 21.93 1.48 -10.68
C GLY A 179 20.78 0.52 -10.37
N LYS A 180 20.21 0.48 -9.14
CA LYS A 180 19.01 -0.32 -8.86
C LYS A 180 17.91 0.46 -8.14
N CYS A 181 16.74 0.53 -8.77
CA CYS A 181 15.51 1.07 -8.18
C CYS A 181 14.87 -0.02 -7.31
N TYR A 182 14.99 0.12 -5.98
CA TYR A 182 14.33 -0.79 -5.03
C TYR A 182 12.91 -0.35 -4.66
N GLN A 183 12.44 0.77 -5.22
CA GLN A 183 11.08 1.24 -5.04
C GLN A 183 10.10 0.36 -5.82
N ARG A 184 8.90 0.19 -5.28
CA ARG A 184 7.81 -0.44 -6.02
C ARG A 184 7.35 0.51 -7.11
N VAL A 185 7.51 0.09 -8.35
CA VAL A 185 7.06 0.87 -9.52
C VAL A 185 5.64 0.48 -9.90
N TYR A 186 5.23 -0.76 -9.64
CA TYR A 186 3.92 -1.27 -10.01
C TYR A 186 3.11 -1.70 -8.78
N PHE A 187 1.82 -1.35 -8.77
CA PHE A 187 0.89 -1.61 -7.68
C PHE A 187 -0.37 -2.28 -8.21
N ASP A 188 -0.56 -3.55 -7.89
CA ASP A 188 -1.84 -4.24 -8.06
C ASP A 188 -2.82 -3.77 -6.99
N ILE A 189 -3.90 -3.10 -7.41
CA ILE A 189 -4.87 -2.52 -6.50
C ILE A 189 -6.06 -3.46 -6.32
N ALA A 190 -6.71 -3.86 -7.42
CA ALA A 190 -7.87 -4.74 -7.39
C ALA A 190 -7.90 -5.62 -8.64
N ASN A 191 -8.25 -6.90 -8.48
CA ASN A 191 -8.28 -7.86 -9.58
C ASN A 191 -9.70 -8.33 -9.95
N ASP A 192 -10.70 -7.92 -9.18
CA ASP A 192 -12.06 -8.45 -9.23
C ASP A 192 -13.12 -7.37 -8.91
N ILE A 193 -12.96 -6.16 -9.45
CA ILE A 193 -13.96 -5.09 -9.30
C ILE A 193 -15.24 -5.51 -10.01
N LYS A 194 -16.29 -5.81 -9.25
CA LYS A 194 -17.63 -6.13 -9.78
C LYS A 194 -18.34 -4.85 -10.21
N LEU A 195 -18.47 -4.69 -11.52
CA LEU A 195 -19.27 -3.66 -12.16
C LEU A 195 -20.70 -4.16 -12.37
N ASP A 196 -21.63 -3.23 -12.25
CA ASP A 196 -23.08 -3.44 -12.32
C ASP A 196 -23.65 -2.45 -13.34
N LYS A 197 -24.40 -2.95 -14.31
CA LYS A 197 -25.03 -2.14 -15.37
C LYS A 197 -25.97 -1.06 -14.83
N ASN A 198 -26.53 -1.30 -13.64
CA ASN A 198 -27.43 -0.37 -12.97
C ASN A 198 -26.69 0.81 -12.35
N PHE A 199 -25.37 0.79 -12.28
CA PHE A 199 -24.55 1.87 -11.74
C PHE A 199 -23.59 2.39 -12.82
N ASN A 200 -23.45 3.71 -12.91
CA ASN A 200 -22.61 4.33 -13.91
C ASN A 200 -21.48 5.17 -13.33
N TYR A 201 -21.39 5.31 -12.00
CA TYR A 201 -20.34 6.08 -11.35
C TYR A 201 -19.67 5.28 -10.24
N TYR A 202 -18.37 5.06 -10.34
CA TYR A 202 -17.56 4.29 -9.40
C TYR A 202 -16.50 5.19 -8.76
N THR A 203 -16.50 5.26 -7.43
CA THR A 203 -15.46 5.95 -6.65
C THR A 203 -14.58 4.91 -5.97
N ILE A 204 -13.29 4.90 -6.30
CA ILE A 204 -12.30 4.00 -5.73
C ILE A 204 -11.38 4.82 -4.81
N THR A 205 -11.47 4.57 -3.51
CA THR A 205 -10.67 5.28 -2.49
C THR A 205 -9.49 4.42 -2.07
N LEU A 206 -8.26 4.90 -2.24
CA LEU A 206 -7.02 4.20 -1.91
C LEU A 206 -6.52 4.61 -0.51
N THR A 207 -7.05 3.97 0.53
CA THR A 207 -6.92 4.40 1.93
C THR A 207 -5.50 4.41 2.51
N ASN A 208 -4.58 3.59 2.01
CA ASN A 208 -3.19 3.53 2.49
C ASN A 208 -2.15 3.93 1.43
N PHE A 209 -2.58 4.42 0.26
CA PHE A 209 -1.70 4.77 -0.86
C PHE A 209 -1.09 6.17 -0.66
N THR A 210 -0.32 6.30 0.42
CA THR A 210 0.41 7.51 0.84
C THR A 210 1.81 7.52 0.24
N GLY A 211 2.52 8.66 0.28
CA GLY A 211 3.92 8.71 -0.14
C GLY A 211 4.79 7.66 0.55
N CYS A 212 4.53 7.39 1.83
CA CYS A 212 5.25 6.37 2.61
C CYS A 212 4.98 4.93 2.23
N PHE A 213 3.81 4.67 1.67
CA PHE A 213 3.50 3.36 1.13
C PHE A 213 4.18 3.16 -0.21
N VAL A 214 4.12 4.17 -1.09
CA VAL A 214 4.71 4.16 -2.43
C VAL A 214 6.23 4.05 -2.37
N GLU A 215 6.87 4.86 -1.53
CA GLU A 215 8.34 4.95 -1.47
C GLU A 215 9.02 3.77 -0.76
N ARG A 216 8.25 2.87 -0.14
CA ARG A 216 8.80 1.74 0.61
C ARG A 216 9.53 0.79 -0.34
N ALA A 217 10.74 0.40 0.03
CA ALA A 217 11.53 -0.54 -0.75
C ALA A 217 10.92 -1.93 -0.72
N ALA A 218 10.92 -2.61 -1.88
CA ALA A 218 10.57 -4.02 -2.00
C ALA A 218 11.75 -4.88 -1.53
N VAL A 219 11.62 -5.51 -0.37
CA VAL A 219 12.71 -6.29 0.27
C VAL A 219 12.39 -7.77 0.42
N ASP A 220 11.51 -8.29 -0.44
CA ASP A 220 11.16 -9.71 -0.40
C ASP A 220 12.26 -10.59 -0.94
N ASN A 221 12.64 -11.61 -0.17
CA ASN A 221 13.76 -12.48 -0.53
C ASN A 221 15.08 -11.74 -0.71
N ASP A 222 15.24 -10.57 -0.09
CA ASP A 222 16.52 -9.87 -0.02
C ASP A 222 17.45 -10.53 1.01
N TYR A 223 18.74 -10.42 0.77
CA TYR A 223 19.76 -10.98 1.65
C TYR A 223 20.62 -9.89 2.27
N VAL A 224 20.95 -10.08 3.54
CA VAL A 224 21.86 -9.23 4.31
C VAL A 224 23.04 -10.08 4.74
N VAL A 225 24.25 -9.61 4.47
CA VAL A 225 25.48 -10.28 4.89
C VAL A 225 25.96 -9.68 6.20
N LEU A 226 26.09 -10.49 7.25
CA LEU A 226 26.67 -10.11 8.52
C LEU A 226 28.20 -10.13 8.41
N THR A 227 28.83 -9.06 8.90
CA THR A 227 30.29 -8.93 8.98
C THR A 227 30.71 -8.81 10.44
N ALA A 228 32.01 -8.90 10.72
CA ALA A 228 32.53 -8.77 12.09
C ALA A 228 32.10 -7.45 12.76
N ASP A 229 32.02 -6.36 11.99
CA ASP A 229 31.76 -5.01 12.50
C ASP A 229 30.34 -4.51 12.23
N GLY A 230 29.49 -5.31 11.59
CA GLY A 230 28.23 -4.78 11.08
C GLY A 230 27.49 -5.69 10.11
N LEU A 231 26.88 -5.08 9.09
CA LEU A 231 26.20 -5.78 8.01
C LEU A 231 26.33 -5.04 6.69
N HIS A 232 26.17 -5.77 5.59
CA HIS A 232 26.14 -5.28 4.23
C HIS A 232 24.78 -5.60 3.58
N TRP A 233 24.14 -4.58 3.00
CA TRP A 233 22.84 -4.72 2.34
C TRP A 233 22.71 -3.71 1.19
N GLN A 234 22.36 -4.19 0.00
CA GLN A 234 22.15 -3.37 -1.21
C GLN A 234 23.29 -2.36 -1.45
N ASP A 235 24.53 -2.85 -1.51
CA ASP A 235 25.75 -2.05 -1.72
C ASP A 235 26.03 -1.00 -0.62
N MET A 236 25.38 -1.12 0.54
CA MET A 236 25.61 -0.27 1.70
C MET A 236 26.18 -1.05 2.89
N ASP A 237 27.24 -0.50 3.47
CA ASP A 237 27.79 -0.96 4.73
C ASP A 237 27.16 -0.22 5.91
N PHE A 238 26.63 -1.00 6.86
CA PHE A 238 26.13 -0.51 8.13
C PHE A 238 27.06 -1.00 9.23
N LYS A 239 27.54 -0.08 10.07
CA LYS A 239 28.35 -0.41 11.25
C LYS A 239 27.47 -0.62 12.45
N LYS A 240 27.80 -1.60 13.29
CA LYS A 240 27.04 -1.88 14.51
C LYS A 240 27.11 -0.69 15.47
N VAL A 241 25.96 -0.25 15.96
CA VAL A 241 25.86 0.78 17.01
C VAL A 241 26.03 0.06 18.35
N LYS A 242 26.95 0.56 19.18
CA LYS A 242 27.19 0.03 20.54
C LYS A 242 26.05 0.40 21.48
#